data_AF-A0A9P8ZZT8-F1
#
_entry.id   AF-A0A9P8ZZT8-F1
#
_cell.length_a   1.000
_cell.length_b   1.000
_cell.length_c   1.000
_cell.angle_alpha   90.00
_cell.angle_beta   90.00
_cell.angle_gamma   90.00
#
_symmetry.space_group_name_H-M   'P 1'
#
loop_
_entity.id
_entity.type
_entity.pdbx_description
1 polymer ?
#
loop_
_entity_poly.entity_id
_entity_poly.type
_entity_poly.pdbx_seq_one_letter_code
_entity_poly.pdbx_strand_id
1 'polypeptide(L)'
;MGYTLALVLCDHLDRFDTTDDLAQIREIEKATGFEYNGKPVRTGHEIGHLTRWLQTSGQVLINIAARRKTLRSGVRMLDHMDETMNTEESRHPDTDIQARRAESSRRLMEAVPPMRCRIQTYNEYMDYMAVRVERLSSVLITLLTHKDAKISIELAHASQDLAEAAKRDSSAIKTIAVMTMAFLPATFFCSSFRSPVIGRHRAPE
;
A
#
# COMPACT_ATOMS: atom_id res chain seq x y z
N MET A 1 -26.33 6.70 -37.21
CA MET A 1 -24.92 6.36 -37.53
C MET A 1 -23.90 7.07 -36.63
N GLY A 2 -24.02 8.38 -36.36
CA GLY A 2 -23.09 9.06 -35.43
C GLY A 2 -23.19 8.58 -33.98
N TYR A 3 -24.41 8.34 -33.49
CA TYR A 3 -24.66 7.87 -32.13
C TYR A 3 -24.06 6.50 -31.81
N THR A 4 -24.21 5.54 -32.73
CA THR A 4 -23.64 4.19 -32.59
C THR A 4 -22.11 4.22 -32.59
N LEU A 5 -21.50 5.11 -33.37
CA LEU A 5 -20.04 5.25 -33.44
C LEU A 5 -19.47 5.90 -32.17
N ALA A 6 -20.16 6.91 -31.62
CA ALA A 6 -19.82 7.51 -30.33
C ALA A 6 -19.96 6.50 -29.18
N LEU A 7 -21.02 5.70 -29.17
CA LEU A 7 -21.21 4.66 -28.15
C LEU A 7 -20.13 3.57 -28.20
N VAL A 8 -19.67 3.21 -29.40
CA VAL A 8 -18.58 2.22 -29.60
C VAL A 8 -17.23 2.81 -29.20
N LEU A 9 -16.95 4.08 -29.51
CA LEU A 9 -15.72 4.74 -29.07
C LEU A 9 -15.65 4.88 -27.55
N CYS A 10 -16.76 5.24 -26.90
CA CYS A 10 -16.83 5.28 -25.44
C CYS A 10 -16.67 3.88 -24.83
N ASP A 11 -17.33 2.85 -25.37
CA ASP A 11 -17.13 1.46 -24.92
C ASP A 11 -15.67 0.99 -25.08
N HIS A 12 -15.00 1.38 -26.17
CA HIS A 12 -13.62 1.01 -26.40
C HIS A 12 -12.65 1.71 -25.41
N LEU A 13 -12.88 2.99 -25.13
CA LEU A 13 -12.08 3.73 -24.14
C LEU A 13 -12.31 3.20 -22.73
N ASP A 14 -13.58 2.95 -22.35
CA ASP A 14 -13.93 2.40 -21.05
C ASP A 14 -13.32 1.00 -20.84
N ARG A 15 -13.28 0.15 -21.87
CA ARG A 15 -12.65 -1.17 -21.79
C ARG A 15 -11.13 -1.09 -21.63
N PHE A 16 -10.47 -0.22 -22.40
CA PHE A 16 -9.01 -0.10 -22.39
C PHE A 16 -8.48 0.31 -21.01
N ASP A 17 -9.12 1.30 -20.40
CA ASP A 17 -8.73 1.83 -19.10
C ASP A 17 -9.04 0.89 -17.92
N THR A 18 -10.09 0.07 -18.07
CA THR A 18 -10.46 -0.90 -17.04
C THR A 18 -9.57 -2.14 -17.08
N THR A 19 -9.02 -2.49 -18.25
CA THR A 19 -8.17 -3.67 -18.40
C THR A 19 -6.83 -3.56 -17.68
N ASP A 20 -6.26 -2.36 -17.59
CA ASP A 20 -4.96 -2.17 -16.92
C ASP A 20 -5.07 -2.32 -15.39
N ASP A 21 -6.03 -1.63 -14.76
CA ASP A 21 -6.28 -1.76 -13.32
C ASP A 21 -6.64 -3.21 -12.94
N LEU A 22 -7.43 -3.89 -13.77
CA LEU A 22 -7.77 -5.30 -13.59
C LEU A 22 -6.55 -6.23 -13.71
N ALA A 23 -5.65 -5.96 -14.66
CA ALA A 23 -4.43 -6.75 -14.84
C ALA A 23 -3.55 -6.63 -13.61
N GLN A 24 -3.35 -5.42 -13.10
CA GLN A 24 -2.59 -5.16 -11.87
C GLN A 24 -3.20 -5.88 -10.66
N ILE A 25 -4.52 -5.80 -10.45
CA ILE A 25 -5.19 -6.52 -9.35
C ILE A 25 -5.01 -8.03 -9.50
N ARG A 26 -5.19 -8.59 -10.70
CA ARG A 26 -5.03 -10.04 -10.93
C ARG A 26 -3.62 -10.52 -10.69
N GLU A 27 -2.60 -9.71 -11.01
CA GLU A 27 -1.21 -10.05 -10.67
C GLU A 27 -1.02 -10.17 -9.15
N ILE A 28 -1.55 -9.21 -8.39
CA ILE A 28 -1.46 -9.22 -6.93
C ILE A 28 -2.23 -10.41 -6.35
N GLU A 29 -3.41 -10.74 -6.87
CA GLU A 29 -4.20 -11.90 -6.44
C GLU A 29 -3.49 -13.22 -6.72
N LYS A 30 -2.87 -13.36 -7.90
CA LYS A 30 -2.07 -14.55 -8.24
C LYS A 30 -0.89 -14.72 -7.32
N ALA A 31 -0.24 -13.62 -6.96
CA ALA A 31 0.90 -13.66 -6.06
C ALA A 31 0.48 -13.98 -4.61
N THR A 32 -0.61 -13.40 -4.14
CA THR A 32 -1.15 -13.61 -2.79
C THR A 32 -1.91 -14.93 -2.63
N GLY A 33 -2.30 -15.59 -3.72
CA GLY A 33 -3.11 -16.83 -3.69
C GLY A 33 -4.61 -16.58 -3.49
N PHE A 34 -5.07 -15.34 -3.59
CA PHE A 34 -6.47 -14.92 -3.42
C PHE A 34 -7.29 -14.94 -4.73
N GLU A 35 -6.84 -15.68 -5.74
CA GLU A 35 -7.58 -15.86 -6.98
C GLU A 35 -8.87 -16.67 -6.75
N TYR A 36 -9.91 -16.44 -7.57
CA TYR A 36 -11.21 -17.11 -7.46
C TYR A 36 -11.13 -18.66 -7.46
N ASN A 37 -10.10 -19.25 -8.08
CA ASN A 37 -9.81 -20.68 -8.09
C ASN A 37 -8.60 -21.08 -7.21
N GLY A 38 -8.39 -20.33 -6.12
CA GLY A 38 -7.35 -20.43 -5.09
C GLY A 38 -6.29 -21.52 -5.23
N LYS A 39 -5.04 -21.10 -5.50
CA LYS A 39 -3.85 -21.87 -5.16
C LYS A 39 -3.37 -21.46 -3.76
N PRO A 40 -2.77 -22.36 -2.97
CA PRO A 40 -2.26 -22.01 -1.64
C PRO A 40 -1.30 -20.83 -1.74
N VAL A 41 -1.40 -19.92 -0.76
CA VAL A 41 -0.56 -18.72 -0.62
C VAL A 41 0.89 -19.11 -0.82
N ARG A 42 1.58 -18.51 -1.79
CA ARG A 42 3.03 -18.68 -1.93
C ARG A 42 3.68 -18.07 -0.69
N THR A 43 4.16 -18.92 0.20
CA THR A 43 4.93 -18.50 1.38
C THR A 43 6.30 -18.01 0.90
N GLY A 44 6.71 -16.80 1.27
CA GLY A 44 8.05 -16.28 0.95
C GLY A 44 8.16 -14.85 0.40
N HIS A 45 7.07 -14.08 0.28
CA HIS A 45 7.16 -12.71 -0.26
C HIS A 45 8.04 -11.79 0.60
N GLU A 46 8.95 -11.01 0.02
CA GLU A 46 9.66 -9.97 0.78
C GLU A 46 8.71 -8.84 1.19
N ILE A 47 9.01 -8.16 2.31
CA ILE A 47 8.21 -7.02 2.80
C ILE A 47 8.08 -5.94 1.72
N GLY A 48 9.15 -5.69 0.95
CA GLY A 48 9.14 -4.70 -0.13
C GLY A 48 8.10 -4.99 -1.23
N HIS A 49 7.88 -6.25 -1.57
CA HIS A 49 6.85 -6.64 -2.54
C HIS A 49 5.44 -6.43 -2.00
N LEU A 50 5.20 -6.76 -0.73
CA LEU A 50 3.90 -6.52 -0.09
C LEU A 50 3.57 -5.03 -0.01
N THR A 51 4.55 -4.19 0.36
CA THR A 51 4.38 -2.73 0.40
C THR A 51 4.10 -2.16 -0.99
N ARG A 52 4.79 -2.63 -2.04
CA ARG A 52 4.53 -2.20 -3.41
C ARG A 52 3.11 -2.56 -3.85
N TRP A 53 2.66 -3.79 -3.59
CA TRP A 53 1.29 -4.19 -3.93
C TRP A 53 0.22 -3.43 -3.15
N LEU A 54 0.51 -3.06 -1.91
CA LEU A 54 -0.38 -2.20 -1.12
C LEU A 54 -0.47 -0.80 -1.73
N GLN A 55 0.66 -0.22 -2.18
CA GLN A 55 0.68 1.06 -2.90
C GLN A 55 -0.10 0.98 -4.22
N THR A 56 0.11 -0.07 -5.01
CA THR A 56 -0.62 -0.31 -6.27
C THR A 56 -2.12 -0.42 -6.00
N SER A 57 -2.53 -1.19 -4.99
CA SER A 57 -3.94 -1.31 -4.59
C SER A 57 -4.54 0.04 -4.19
N GLY A 58 -3.77 0.85 -3.44
CA GLY A 58 -4.15 2.22 -3.09
C GLY A 58 -4.32 3.13 -4.31
N GLN A 59 -3.41 3.05 -5.28
CA GLN A 59 -3.49 3.83 -6.52
C GLN A 59 -4.73 3.47 -7.34
N VAL A 60 -5.06 2.17 -7.43
CA VAL A 60 -6.26 1.72 -8.13
C VAL A 60 -7.53 2.23 -7.43
N LEU A 61 -7.59 2.26 -6.09
CA LEU A 61 -8.71 2.86 -5.36
C LEU A 61 -8.87 4.36 -5.65
N ILE A 62 -7.76 5.10 -5.73
CA ILE A 62 -7.78 6.52 -6.10
C ILE A 62 -8.32 6.70 -7.53
N ASN A 63 -7.87 5.86 -8.48
CA ASN A 63 -8.34 5.89 -9.86
C ASN A 63 -9.85 5.60 -9.94
N ILE A 64 -10.33 4.56 -9.23
CA ILE A 64 -11.75 4.22 -9.14
C ILE A 64 -12.56 5.41 -8.59
N ALA A 65 -12.08 6.05 -7.51
CA ALA A 65 -12.76 7.21 -6.91
C ALA A 65 -12.83 8.40 -7.88
N ALA A 66 -11.74 8.68 -8.61
CA ALA A 66 -11.70 9.73 -9.63
C ALA A 66 -12.69 9.45 -10.76
N ARG A 67 -12.75 8.21 -11.26
CA ARG A 67 -13.70 7.80 -12.31
C ARG A 67 -15.15 7.92 -11.83
N ARG A 68 -15.45 7.46 -10.61
CA ARG A 68 -16.78 7.60 -9.99
C ARG A 68 -17.23 9.06 -9.91
N LYS A 69 -16.31 9.98 -9.59
CA LYS A 69 -16.59 11.42 -9.59
C LYS A 69 -16.97 11.92 -10.99
N THR A 70 -16.23 11.52 -12.03
CA THR A 70 -16.52 11.89 -13.42
C THR A 70 -17.88 11.35 -13.87
N LEU A 71 -18.18 10.08 -13.61
CA LEU A 71 -19.48 9.47 -13.91
C LEU A 71 -20.63 10.22 -13.23
N ARG A 72 -20.47 10.59 -11.95
CA ARG A 72 -21.47 11.39 -11.21
C ARG A 72 -21.70 12.76 -11.83
N SER A 73 -20.65 13.40 -12.32
CA SER A 73 -20.79 14.66 -13.08
C SER A 73 -21.57 14.45 -14.37
N GLY A 74 -21.29 13.35 -15.09
CA GLY A 74 -22.01 12.95 -16.30
C GLY A 74 -23.51 12.73 -16.06
N VAL A 75 -23.88 12.03 -14.99
CA VAL A 75 -25.30 11.85 -14.62
C VAL A 75 -25.99 13.18 -14.39
N ARG A 76 -25.36 14.11 -13.64
CA ARG A 76 -25.94 15.44 -13.39
C ARG A 76 -26.13 16.26 -14.65
N MET A 77 -25.21 16.13 -15.62
CA MET A 77 -25.38 16.78 -16.93
C MET A 77 -26.57 16.19 -17.69
N LEU A 78 -26.75 14.87 -17.66
CA LEU A 78 -27.90 14.21 -18.27
C LEU A 78 -29.22 14.61 -17.58
N ASP A 79 -29.23 14.75 -16.25
CA ASP A 79 -30.38 15.25 -15.49
C ASP A 79 -30.74 16.68 -15.92
N HIS A 80 -29.74 17.55 -16.04
CA HIS A 80 -29.96 18.92 -16.50
C HIS A 80 -30.44 19.01 -17.96
N MET A 81 -29.92 18.13 -18.84
CA MET A 81 -30.41 18.02 -20.23
C MET A 81 -31.88 17.60 -20.27
N ASP A 82 -32.30 16.69 -19.39
CA ASP A 82 -33.70 16.25 -19.26
C ASP A 82 -34.61 17.41 -18.78
N GLU A 83 -34.20 18.12 -17.72
CA GLU A 83 -34.95 19.27 -17.16
C GLU A 83 -35.11 20.43 -18.15
N THR A 84 -34.03 20.79 -18.85
CA THR A 84 -34.06 21.90 -19.82
C THR A 84 -34.96 21.60 -21.01
N MET A 85 -35.05 20.34 -21.44
CA MET A 85 -35.87 19.96 -22.59
C MET A 85 -37.35 19.82 -22.27
N ASN A 86 -37.70 19.31 -21.08
CA ASN A 86 -39.09 19.35 -20.59
C ASN A 86 -39.63 20.79 -20.51
N THR A 87 -38.74 21.76 -20.22
CA THR A 87 -39.09 23.18 -20.18
C THR A 87 -39.28 23.79 -21.58
N GLU A 88 -38.47 23.39 -22.56
CA GLU A 88 -38.54 23.89 -23.94
C GLU A 88 -39.66 23.24 -24.77
N GLU A 89 -40.02 21.98 -24.51
CA GLU A 89 -41.15 21.29 -25.17
C GLU A 89 -42.51 21.94 -24.86
N SER A 90 -42.59 22.70 -23.75
CA SER A 90 -43.77 23.48 -23.38
C SER A 90 -43.96 24.79 -24.18
N ARG A 91 -42.97 25.21 -25.00
CA ARG A 91 -43.07 26.39 -25.88
C ARG A 91 -43.44 25.96 -27.31
N HIS A 92 -44.47 26.60 -27.89
CA HIS A 92 -44.81 26.38 -29.30
C HIS A 92 -43.72 26.92 -30.24
N PRO A 93 -43.30 26.14 -31.25
CA PRO A 93 -42.31 26.59 -32.24
C PRO A 93 -42.97 27.51 -33.26
N ASP A 94 -42.66 28.81 -33.20
CA ASP A 94 -43.21 29.84 -34.10
C ASP A 94 -42.40 29.98 -35.42
N THR A 95 -41.21 29.37 -35.50
CA THR A 95 -40.28 29.51 -36.65
C THR A 95 -39.73 28.17 -37.15
N ASP A 96 -39.50 28.02 -38.46
CA ASP A 96 -38.88 26.81 -39.08
C ASP A 96 -37.53 26.43 -38.43
N ILE A 97 -36.77 27.43 -37.97
CA ILE A 97 -35.50 27.24 -37.25
C ILE A 97 -35.72 26.56 -35.88
N GLN A 98 -36.81 26.87 -35.18
CA GLN A 98 -37.17 26.22 -33.91
C GLN A 98 -37.62 24.78 -34.13
N ALA A 99 -38.34 24.49 -35.20
CA ALA A 99 -38.75 23.11 -35.54
C ALA A 99 -37.53 22.20 -35.77
N ARG A 100 -36.52 22.66 -36.54
CA ARG A 100 -35.27 21.91 -36.76
C ARG A 100 -34.46 21.71 -35.47
N ARG A 101 -34.46 22.70 -34.58
CA ARG A 101 -33.79 22.62 -33.28
C ARG A 101 -34.51 21.64 -32.34
N ALA A 102 -35.84 21.67 -32.30
CA ALA A 102 -36.67 20.74 -31.53
C ALA A 102 -36.45 19.29 -31.99
N GLU A 103 -36.39 19.03 -33.30
CA GLU A 103 -36.13 17.69 -33.80
C GLU A 103 -34.71 17.20 -33.48
N SER A 104 -33.70 18.07 -33.61
CA SER A 104 -32.32 17.72 -33.22
C SER A 104 -32.23 17.42 -31.73
N SER A 105 -32.93 18.19 -30.91
CA SER A 105 -33.00 17.97 -29.47
C SER A 105 -33.71 16.66 -29.11
N ARG A 106 -34.82 16.34 -29.79
CA ARG A 106 -35.54 15.08 -29.59
C ARG A 106 -34.63 13.86 -29.83
N ARG A 107 -33.80 13.92 -30.86
CA ARG A 107 -32.81 12.86 -31.17
C ARG A 107 -31.70 12.76 -30.11
N LEU A 108 -31.34 13.86 -29.46
CA LEU A 108 -30.41 13.84 -28.31
C LEU A 108 -31.08 13.27 -27.06
N MET A 109 -32.36 13.58 -26.84
CA MET A 109 -33.14 13.02 -25.73
C MET A 109 -33.33 11.50 -25.84
N GLU A 110 -33.52 10.99 -27.07
CA GLU A 110 -33.54 9.54 -27.32
C GLU A 110 -32.24 8.84 -26.86
N ALA A 111 -31.12 9.55 -26.84
CA ALA A 111 -29.82 9.05 -26.41
C ALA A 111 -29.56 9.14 -24.89
N VAL A 112 -30.34 9.92 -24.13
CA VAL A 112 -30.12 10.14 -22.69
C VAL A 112 -30.39 8.89 -21.83
N PRO A 113 -31.54 8.18 -21.96
CA PRO A 113 -31.82 6.98 -21.18
C PRO A 113 -30.77 5.86 -21.30
N PRO A 114 -30.32 5.47 -22.51
CA PRO A 114 -29.27 4.46 -22.64
C PRO A 114 -27.91 4.93 -22.08
N MET A 115 -27.56 6.21 -22.16
CA MET A 115 -26.33 6.74 -21.52
C MET A 115 -26.44 6.66 -19.99
N ARG A 116 -27.60 7.00 -19.42
CA ARG A 116 -27.87 6.88 -17.98
C ARG A 116 -27.75 5.44 -17.49
N CYS A 117 -28.40 4.50 -18.20
CA CYS A 117 -28.33 3.08 -17.90
C CYS A 117 -26.88 2.57 -17.93
N ARG A 118 -26.10 2.95 -18.96
CA ARG A 118 -24.68 2.60 -19.04
C ARG A 118 -23.89 3.13 -17.85
N ILE A 119 -24.04 4.41 -17.50
CA ILE A 119 -23.32 5.01 -16.37
C ILE A 119 -23.64 4.27 -15.05
N GLN A 120 -24.90 3.86 -14.86
CA GLN A 120 -25.30 3.08 -13.69
C GLN A 120 -24.60 1.72 -13.65
N THR A 121 -24.60 0.96 -14.75
CA THR A 121 -23.89 -0.31 -14.84
C THR A 121 -22.38 -0.17 -14.60
N TYR A 122 -21.77 0.89 -15.14
CA TYR A 122 -20.35 1.20 -14.87
C TYR A 122 -20.10 1.53 -13.40
N ASN A 123 -21.03 2.25 -12.75
CA ASN A 123 -20.90 2.59 -11.34
C ASN A 123 -20.97 1.33 -10.46
N GLU A 124 -21.89 0.41 -10.74
CA GLU A 124 -21.98 -0.89 -10.05
C GLU A 124 -20.70 -1.71 -10.22
N TYR A 125 -20.11 -1.72 -11.42
CA TYR A 125 -18.83 -2.36 -11.67
C TYR A 125 -17.68 -1.73 -10.87
N MET A 126 -17.64 -0.39 -10.80
CA MET A 126 -16.63 0.32 -9.99
C MET A 126 -16.79 0.05 -8.50
N ASP A 127 -18.02 -0.12 -8.00
CA ASP A 127 -18.30 -0.51 -6.62
C ASP A 127 -17.81 -1.93 -6.33
N TYR A 128 -18.06 -2.87 -7.24
CA TYR A 128 -17.50 -4.23 -7.16
C TYR A 128 -15.96 -4.22 -7.12
N MET A 129 -15.32 -3.42 -7.99
CA MET A 129 -13.85 -3.28 -8.00
C MET A 129 -13.31 -2.67 -6.71
N ALA A 130 -13.96 -1.64 -6.17
CA ALA A 130 -13.53 -1.02 -4.91
C ALA A 130 -13.54 -2.03 -3.76
N VAL A 131 -14.64 -2.76 -3.57
CA VAL A 131 -14.78 -3.78 -2.52
C VAL A 131 -13.72 -4.87 -2.68
N ARG A 132 -13.43 -5.28 -3.93
CA ARG A 132 -12.42 -6.29 -4.22
C ARG A 132 -11.02 -5.84 -3.82
N VAL A 133 -10.62 -4.62 -4.19
CA VAL A 133 -9.30 -4.06 -3.85
C VAL A 133 -9.15 -3.80 -2.36
N GLU A 134 -10.22 -3.36 -1.68
CA GLU A 134 -10.24 -3.17 -0.23
C GLU A 134 -10.00 -4.49 0.52
N ARG A 135 -10.67 -5.57 0.11
CA ARG A 135 -10.44 -6.91 0.67
C ARG A 135 -9.00 -7.38 0.46
N LEU A 136 -8.47 -7.19 -0.74
CA LEU A 136 -7.08 -7.53 -1.06
C LEU A 136 -6.09 -6.72 -0.22
N SER A 137 -6.34 -5.42 -0.02
CA SER A 137 -5.51 -4.54 0.80
C SER A 137 -5.51 -4.98 2.27
N SER A 138 -6.67 -5.37 2.81
CA SER A 138 -6.78 -5.92 4.17
C SER A 138 -5.92 -7.17 4.35
N VAL A 139 -5.94 -8.10 3.38
CA VAL A 139 -5.10 -9.29 3.38
C VAL A 139 -3.61 -8.92 3.34
N LEU A 140 -3.22 -7.99 2.47
CA LEU A 140 -1.82 -7.54 2.37
C LEU A 140 -1.32 -6.97 3.70
N ILE A 141 -2.17 -6.19 4.39
CA ILE A 141 -1.86 -5.66 5.73
C ILE A 141 -1.71 -6.79 6.74
N THR A 142 -2.61 -7.78 6.75
CA THR A 142 -2.49 -8.94 7.65
C THR A 142 -1.19 -9.73 7.40
N LEU A 143 -0.81 -9.94 6.14
CA LEU A 143 0.44 -10.61 5.77
C LEU A 143 1.67 -9.82 6.22
N LEU A 144 1.61 -8.49 6.13
CA LEU A 144 2.66 -7.59 6.61
C LEU A 144 2.79 -7.68 8.14
N THR A 145 1.68 -7.54 8.87
CA THR A 145 1.67 -7.64 10.34
C THR A 145 2.18 -9.00 10.83
N HIS A 146 1.80 -10.09 10.15
CA HIS A 146 2.30 -11.42 10.48
C HIS A 146 3.83 -11.54 10.29
N LYS A 147 4.39 -10.90 9.26
CA LYS A 147 5.84 -10.85 9.07
C LYS A 147 6.54 -10.01 10.14
N ASP A 148 6.01 -8.84 10.44
CA ASP A 148 6.58 -7.95 11.47
C ASP A 148 6.59 -8.65 12.84
N ALA A 149 5.51 -9.38 13.17
CA ALA A 149 5.44 -10.19 14.38
C ALA A 149 6.52 -11.29 14.40
N LYS A 150 6.72 -12.00 13.29
CA LYS A 150 7.77 -13.03 13.19
C LYS A 150 9.16 -12.45 13.38
N ILE A 151 9.48 -11.34 12.71
CA ILE A 151 10.78 -10.66 12.84
C ILE A 151 10.98 -10.16 14.27
N SER A 152 9.93 -9.63 14.91
CA SER A 152 9.99 -9.18 16.29
C SER A 152 10.30 -10.32 17.27
N ILE A 153 9.70 -11.50 17.06
CA ILE A 153 10.00 -12.70 17.86
C ILE A 153 11.45 -13.14 17.65
N GLU A 154 11.92 -13.23 16.40
CA GLU A 154 13.31 -13.60 16.09
C GLU A 154 14.31 -12.61 16.71
N LEU A 155 14.01 -11.31 16.66
CA LEU A 155 14.82 -10.26 17.28
C LEU A 155 14.85 -10.37 18.81
N ALA A 156 13.71 -10.70 19.43
CA ALA A 156 13.62 -10.90 20.87
C ALA A 156 14.48 -12.10 21.32
N HIS A 157 14.43 -13.22 20.59
CA HIS A 157 15.29 -14.37 20.84
C HIS A 157 16.78 -14.02 20.69
N ALA A 158 17.18 -13.36 19.59
CA ALA A 158 18.57 -12.94 19.40
C ALA A 158 19.05 -11.97 20.50
N SER A 159 18.16 -11.08 20.97
CA SER A 159 18.46 -10.16 22.07
C SER A 159 18.59 -10.88 23.40
N GLN A 160 17.79 -11.91 23.64
CA GLN A 160 17.89 -12.76 24.83
C GLN A 160 19.23 -13.52 24.84
N ASP A 161 19.61 -14.12 23.71
CA ASP A 161 20.88 -14.84 23.57
C ASP A 161 22.08 -13.89 23.77
N LEU A 162 22.00 -12.69 23.19
CA LEU A 162 23.01 -11.64 23.37
C LEU A 162 23.10 -11.18 24.82
N ALA A 163 21.97 -11.00 25.50
CA ALA A 163 21.95 -10.61 26.91
C ALA A 163 22.51 -11.71 27.82
N GLU A 164 22.25 -12.98 27.51
CA GLU A 164 22.83 -14.11 28.24
C GLU A 164 24.34 -14.21 28.03
N ALA A 165 24.82 -14.07 26.79
CA ALA A 165 26.24 -14.02 26.48
C ALA A 165 26.91 -12.83 27.20
N ALA A 166 26.32 -11.63 27.13
CA ALA A 166 26.82 -10.44 27.80
C ALA A 166 26.83 -10.59 29.33
N LYS A 167 25.85 -11.30 29.92
CA LYS A 167 25.84 -11.62 31.36
C LYS A 167 27.01 -12.52 31.73
N ARG A 168 27.29 -13.54 30.92
CA ARG A 168 28.44 -14.44 31.10
C ARG A 168 29.76 -13.67 30.98
N ASP A 169 29.89 -12.84 29.95
CA ASP A 169 31.07 -12.00 29.76
C ASP A 169 31.27 -11.00 30.90
N SER A 170 30.19 -10.36 31.38
CA SER A 170 30.24 -9.47 32.55
C SER A 170 30.70 -10.21 33.81
N SER A 171 30.27 -11.46 34.00
CA SER A 171 30.74 -12.29 35.12
C SER A 171 32.23 -12.63 34.99
N ALA A 172 32.71 -12.97 33.79
CA ALA A 172 34.12 -13.25 33.54
C ALA A 172 35.00 -12.00 33.76
N ILE A 173 34.56 -10.83 33.26
CA ILE A 173 35.23 -9.55 33.44
C ILE A 173 35.34 -9.19 34.92
N LYS A 174 34.27 -9.40 35.71
CA LYS A 174 34.31 -9.19 37.15
C LYS A 174 35.37 -10.07 37.83
N THR A 175 35.45 -11.34 37.46
CA THR A 175 36.47 -12.25 38.01
C THR A 175 37.88 -11.80 37.64
N ILE A 176 38.13 -11.42 36.39
CA ILE A 176 39.44 -10.91 35.95
C ILE A 176 39.80 -9.64 36.72
N ALA A 177 38.85 -8.70 36.90
CA ALA A 177 39.06 -7.47 37.64
C ALA A 177 39.39 -7.72 39.12
N VAL A 178 38.70 -8.66 39.77
CA VAL A 178 39.01 -9.05 41.16
C VAL A 178 40.40 -9.68 41.24
N MET A 179 40.74 -10.56 40.29
CA MET A 179 42.05 -11.22 40.27
C MET A 179 43.19 -10.21 40.07
N THR A 180 43.04 -9.25 39.15
CA THR A 180 44.05 -8.20 38.93
C THR A 180 44.16 -7.25 40.12
N MET A 181 43.05 -6.88 40.76
CA MET A 181 43.06 -6.06 41.98
C MET A 181 43.79 -6.73 43.14
N ALA A 182 43.75 -8.07 43.25
CA ALA A 182 44.51 -8.80 44.26
C ALA A 182 45.99 -9.01 43.88
N PHE A 183 46.27 -9.33 42.61
CA PHE A 183 47.62 -9.63 42.13
C PHE A 183 48.52 -8.39 42.02
N LEU A 184 48.00 -7.24 41.62
CA LEU A 184 48.80 -6.03 41.43
C LEU A 184 49.47 -5.54 42.73
N PRO A 185 48.76 -5.42 43.88
CA PRO A 185 49.40 -5.08 45.14
C PRO A 185 50.39 -6.15 45.61
N ALA A 186 50.04 -7.43 45.51
CA ALA A 186 50.90 -8.54 45.95
C ALA A 186 52.23 -8.59 45.17
N THR A 187 52.18 -8.40 43.85
CA THR A 187 53.37 -8.34 43.00
C THR A 187 54.22 -7.09 43.27
N PHE A 188 53.59 -5.95 43.57
CA PHE A 188 54.28 -4.75 44.02
C PHE A 188 55.09 -5.00 45.31
N PHE A 189 54.48 -5.62 46.32
CA PHE A 189 55.19 -5.98 47.56
C PHE A 189 56.32 -6.99 47.30
N CYS A 190 56.07 -8.03 46.51
CA CYS A 190 57.11 -9.02 46.17
C CYS A 190 58.31 -8.38 45.45
N SER A 191 58.06 -7.45 44.53
CA SER A 191 59.12 -6.69 43.84
C SER A 191 59.93 -5.79 44.79
N SER A 192 59.25 -5.20 45.78
CA SER A 192 59.89 -4.33 46.78
C SER A 192 60.85 -5.09 47.69
N PHE A 193 60.50 -6.32 48.09
CA PHE A 193 61.40 -7.21 48.85
C PHE A 193 62.49 -7.87 47.99
N ARG A 194 62.29 -7.97 46.68
CA ARG A 194 63.31 -8.50 45.74
C ARG A 194 64.36 -7.47 45.34
N SER A 195 64.04 -6.18 45.44
CA SER A 195 65.00 -5.10 45.23
C SER A 195 66.00 -5.09 46.38
N PRO A 196 67.31 -5.35 46.14
CA PRO A 196 68.29 -5.27 47.18
C PRO A 196 68.50 -3.79 47.53
N VAL A 197 67.81 -3.30 48.57
CA VAL A 197 68.19 -2.08 49.32
C VAL A 197 69.41 -2.40 50.18
N ILE A 198 70.48 -2.91 49.55
CA ILE A 198 71.78 -3.12 50.17
C ILE A 198 72.82 -2.42 49.31
N GLY A 199 73.39 -1.36 49.87
CA GLY A 199 74.69 -0.82 49.47
C GLY A 199 74.68 0.48 48.67
N ARG A 200 74.71 1.62 49.37
CA ARG A 200 75.77 2.64 49.22
C ARG A 200 75.60 3.76 50.26
N HIS A 201 76.02 3.49 51.49
CA HIS A 201 76.67 4.52 52.29
C HIS A 201 78.17 4.32 52.05
N ARG A 202 78.76 5.12 51.15
CA ARG A 202 80.22 5.28 51.11
C ARG A 202 80.62 6.05 52.37
N ALA A 203 81.53 5.48 53.14
CA ALA A 203 82.15 6.08 54.32
C ALA A 203 83.00 7.31 53.92
N PRO A 204 83.15 8.31 54.81
CA PRO A 204 84.05 9.44 54.61
C PRO A 204 85.51 9.04 54.93
N GLU A 205 86.42 9.33 54.01
CA GLU A 205 87.83 9.65 54.30
C GLU A 205 88.07 11.12 53.97
#